data_AF-K2F3I9-F1
#
_entry.id   AF-K2F3I9-F1
#
_cell.length_a   1.000
_cell.length_b   1.000
_cell.length_c   1.000
_cell.angle_alpha   90.00
_cell.angle_beta   90.00
_cell.angle_gamma   90.00
#
_symmetry.space_group_name_H-M   'P 1'
#
loop_
_entity.id
_entity.type
_entity.pdbx_description
1 polymer ?
#
loop_
_entity_poly.entity_id
_entity_poly.type
_entity_poly.pdbx_seq_one_letter_code
_entity_poly.pdbx_strand_id
1 'polypeptide(L)' 'MSKIIQNKENCIGCNSCVEYAPDYWEIGEDGKATLKRSVNKNGHQILDVNDFELEKNKLAADACPMSCIQIVDDKGKIIK' A
#
# COMPACT_ATOMS: atom_id res chain seq x y z
N MET A 1 14.78 -6.59 -1.14
CA MET A 1 13.66 -6.14 -0.30
C MET A 1 12.62 -5.55 -1.23
N SER A 2 11.40 -6.07 -1.15
CA SER A 2 10.28 -5.57 -1.91
C SER A 2 9.73 -4.27 -1.30
N LYS A 3 8.91 -3.54 -2.06
CA LYS A 3 8.33 -2.27 -1.64
C LYS A 3 6.82 -2.26 -1.85
N ILE A 4 6.12 -1.67 -0.89
CA ILE A 4 4.73 -1.25 -1.02
C ILE A 4 4.73 0.26 -1.21
N ILE A 5 4.09 0.74 -2.27
CA ILE A 5 4.02 2.16 -2.61
C ILE A 5 2.55 2.56 -2.69
N GLN A 6 2.16 3.61 -1.98
CA GLN A 6 0.82 4.19 -2.10
C GLN A 6 0.90 5.61 -2.64
N ASN A 7 0.10 5.92 -3.65
CA ASN A 7 -0.26 7.30 -3.98
C ASN A 7 -1.47 7.72 -3.14
N LYS A 8 -1.21 8.42 -2.03
CA LYS A 8 -2.26 8.82 -1.08
C LYS A 8 -3.22 9.86 -1.67
N GLU A 9 -2.78 10.68 -2.62
CA GLU A 9 -3.65 11.69 -3.25
C GLU A 9 -4.85 11.04 -3.95
N ASN A 10 -4.61 9.94 -4.67
CA ASN A 10 -5.63 9.17 -5.39
C ASN A 10 -6.52 8.29 -4.49
N CYS A 11 -6.20 8.15 -3.21
CA CYS A 11 -6.99 7.35 -2.30
C CYS A 11 -8.34 8.03 -1.99
N ILE A 12 -9.43 7.26 -2.12
CA ILE A 12 -10.81 7.69 -1.83
C ILE A 12 -11.37 7.14 -0.52
N GLY A 13 -10.57 6.46 0.30
CA GLY A 13 -11.02 5.96 1.60
C GLY A 13 -11.92 4.72 1.57
N CYS A 14 -11.87 3.90 0.51
CA CYS A 14 -12.75 2.72 0.36
C CYS A 14 -12.55 1.60 1.41
N ASN A 15 -11.50 1.66 2.22
CA ASN A 15 -11.19 0.72 3.30
C ASN A 15 -10.78 -0.72 2.91
N SER A 16 -10.83 -1.14 1.63
CA SER A 16 -10.46 -2.51 1.23
C SER A 16 -9.05 -2.93 1.69
N CYS A 17 -8.06 -2.03 1.60
CA CYS A 17 -6.68 -2.33 2.02
C CYS A 17 -6.54 -2.67 3.51
N VAL A 18 -7.37 -2.05 4.36
CA VAL A 18 -7.42 -2.32 5.81
C VAL A 18 -8.05 -3.69 6.07
N GLU A 19 -9.04 -4.10 5.28
CA GLU A 19 -9.66 -5.42 5.39
C GLU A 19 -8.68 -6.56 5.07
N TYR A 20 -7.92 -6.43 3.98
CA TYR A 20 -6.96 -7.48 3.56
C TYR A 20 -5.66 -7.48 4.36
N ALA A 21 -5.16 -6.30 4.76
CA ALA A 21 -3.85 -6.14 5.39
C ALA A 21 -3.88 -5.11 6.55
N PRO A 22 -4.65 -5.35 7.63
CA PRO A 22 -4.80 -4.41 8.74
C PRO A 22 -3.50 -4.09 9.48
N ASP A 23 -2.50 -4.98 9.40
CA ASP A 23 -1.17 -4.77 10.00
C ASP A 23 -0.35 -3.69 9.25
N TYR A 24 -0.74 -3.38 8.01
CA TYR A 24 -0.04 -2.42 7.13
C TYR A 24 -0.87 -1.17 6.85
N TRP A 25 -2.20 -1.24 6.94
CA TRP A 25 -3.07 -0.14 6.56
C TRP A 25 -3.96 0.30 7.72
N GLU A 26 -4.27 1.58 7.75
CA GLU A 26 -5.32 2.18 8.57
C GLU A 26 -5.99 3.31 7.80
N ILE A 27 -7.20 3.69 8.20
CA ILE A 27 -7.82 4.92 7.71
C ILE A 27 -7.37 6.06 8.62
N GLY A 28 -6.73 7.07 8.03
CA GLY A 28 -6.35 8.28 8.73
C GLY A 28 -7.54 9.20 8.99
N GLU A 29 -7.31 10.24 9.79
CA GLU A 29 -8.33 11.26 10.09
C GLU A 29 -8.81 12.03 8.84
N ASP A 30 -7.99 12.06 7.78
CA ASP A 30 -8.34 12.61 6.47
C ASP A 30 -9.28 11.72 5.65
N GLY A 31 -9.74 10.61 6.22
CA GLY A 31 -10.59 9.62 5.55
C GLY A 31 -9.85 8.81 4.49
N LYS A 32 -8.53 8.94 4.36
CA LYS A 32 -7.72 8.23 3.36
C LYS A 32 -6.93 7.12 4.04
N ALA A 33 -6.67 6.05 3.28
CA ALA A 33 -5.80 4.99 3.76
C ALA A 33 -4.37 5.52 3.95
N THR A 34 -3.73 5.09 5.03
CA THR A 34 -2.36 5.40 5.40
C THR A 34 -1.60 4.08 5.52
N LEU A 35 -0.46 3.98 4.83
CA LEU A 35 0.47 2.86 4.96
C LEU A 35 1.31 3.03 6.22
N LYS A 36 1.08 2.19 7.21
CA LYS A 36 1.78 2.20 8.51
C LYS A 36 3.28 2.01 8.32
N ARG A 37 4.07 2.68 9.16
CA ARG A 37 5.56 2.62 9.18
C ARG A 37 6.23 3.07 7.88
N SER A 38 5.47 3.60 6.91
CA SER A 38 6.02 4.08 5.65
C SER A 38 6.77 5.38 5.80
N VAL A 39 7.67 5.64 4.86
CA VAL A 39 8.26 6.96 4.64
C VAL A 39 7.49 7.70 3.56
N ASN A 40 7.25 9.00 3.75
CA ASN A 40 6.66 9.83 2.71
C ASN A 40 7.76 10.41 1.82
N LYS A 41 7.66 10.18 0.51
CA LYS A 41 8.57 10.72 -0.49
C LYS A 41 7.75 11.25 -1.66
N ASN A 42 7.79 12.57 -1.88
CA ASN A 42 7.08 13.24 -2.97
C ASN A 42 5.60 12.83 -3.08
N GLY A 43 4.87 12.84 -1.95
CA GLY A 43 3.45 12.49 -1.91
C GLY A 43 3.14 10.99 -1.95
N HIS A 44 4.16 10.14 -2.05
CA HIS A 44 4.01 8.69 -2.02
C HIS A 44 4.44 8.13 -0.68
N GLN A 45 3.64 7.21 -0.13
CA GLN A 45 4.00 6.45 1.06
C GLN A 45 4.70 5.17 0.62
N ILE A 46 5.93 4.95 1.10
CA ILE A 46 6.78 3.83 0.69
C ILE A 46 7.17 3.03 1.92
N LEU A 47 6.95 1.72 1.88
CA LEU A 47 7.39 0.78 2.92
C LEU A 47 8.22 -0.34 2.30
N ASP A 48 9.42 -0.53 2.83
CA ASP A 48 10.24 -1.70 2.56
C ASP A 48 9.74 -2.90 3.36
N VAL A 49 9.56 -4.04 2.68
CA VAL A 49 9.05 -5.29 3.27
C VAL A 49 9.78 -6.50 2.72
N ASN A 50 9.77 -7.60 3.47
CA ASN A 50 10.24 -8.88 2.95
C ASN A 50 9.18 -9.50 2.04
N ASP A 51 9.62 -10.34 1.10
CA ASP A 51 8.73 -10.90 0.08
C ASP A 51 7.60 -11.77 0.65
N PHE A 52 7.86 -12.46 1.77
CA PHE A 52 6.84 -13.28 2.45
C PHE A 52 5.73 -12.44 3.11
N GLU A 53 5.94 -11.14 3.30
CA GLU A 53 4.96 -10.20 3.88
C GLU A 53 4.02 -9.61 2.81
N LEU A 54 4.26 -9.90 1.53
CA LEU A 54 3.55 -9.26 0.43
C LEU A 54 2.18 -9.84 0.13
N GLU A 55 1.89 -11.10 0.44
CA GLU A 55 0.67 -11.77 -0.06
C GLU A 55 -0.60 -11.01 0.31
N LYS A 56 -0.75 -10.59 1.57
CA LYS A 56 -1.89 -9.78 2.01
C LYS A 56 -1.93 -8.40 1.32
N ASN A 57 -0.76 -7.81 1.06
CA ASN A 57 -0.65 -6.50 0.42
C ASN A 57 -0.91 -6.56 -1.10
N LYS A 58 -0.65 -7.69 -1.75
CA LYS A 58 -1.07 -7.93 -3.14
C LYS A 58 -2.61 -7.97 -3.24
N LEU A 59 -3.27 -8.63 -2.30
CA LEU A 59 -4.74 -8.62 -2.23
C LEU A 59 -5.28 -7.21 -1.95
N ALA A 60 -4.65 -6.45 -1.06
CA ALA A 60 -5.00 -5.06 -0.80
C ALA A 60 -4.85 -4.17 -2.06
N ALA A 61 -3.80 -4.39 -2.86
CA ALA A 61 -3.59 -3.69 -4.13
C ALA A 61 -4.67 -4.05 -5.16
N ASP A 62 -4.95 -5.35 -5.34
CA ASP A 62 -5.97 -5.85 -6.27
C ASP A 62 -7.39 -5.36 -5.91
N ALA A 63 -7.69 -5.22 -4.61
CA ALA A 63 -8.99 -4.76 -4.14
C ALA A 63 -9.15 -3.23 -4.15
N CYS A 64 -8.10 -2.46 -4.46
CA CYS A 64 -8.17 -1.02 -4.47
C CYS A 64 -8.88 -0.52 -5.74
N PRO A 65 -10.05 0.15 -5.65
CA PRO A 65 -10.82 0.59 -6.82
C PRO A 65 -10.12 1.72 -7.60
N MET A 66 -9.15 2.40 -7.00
CA MET A 66 -8.39 3.50 -7.61
C MET A 66 -6.98 3.08 -8.04
N SER A 67 -6.63 1.80 -7.88
CA SER A 67 -5.28 1.27 -8.20
C SER A 67 -4.14 2.12 -7.64
N CYS A 68 -4.31 2.69 -6.45
CA CYS A 68 -3.35 3.62 -5.87
C CYS A 68 -2.28 2.95 -4.99
N ILE A 69 -2.24 1.62 -4.97
CA ILE A 69 -1.27 0.79 -4.24
C ILE A 69 -0.50 0.00 -5.29
N GLN A 70 0.83 0.09 -5.26
CA GLN A 70 1.74 -0.67 -6.11
C GLN A 70 2.66 -1.55 -5.26
N ILE A 71 2.97 -2.72 -5.78
CA ILE A 71 3.93 -3.65 -5.19
C ILE A 71 5.10 -3.81 -6.14
N VAL A 72 6.31 -3.55 -5.64
CA VAL A 72 7.56 -3.67 -6.38
C VAL A 72 8.40 -4.78 -5.76
N ASP A 73 8.86 -5.73 -6.56
CA ASP A 73 9.73 -6.81 -6.08
C ASP A 73 11.16 -6.34 -5.75
N ASP A 74 11.98 -7.25 -5.23
CA ASP A 74 13.38 -7.00 -4.89
C ASP A 74 14.26 -6.63 -6.09
N LYS A 75 13.80 -6.89 -7.32
CA LYS A 75 14.46 -6.55 -8.59
C LYS A 75 13.97 -5.22 -9.17
N GLY A 76 13.07 -4.52 -8.47
CA GLY A 76 12.54 -3.24 -8.92
C GLY A 76 11.41 -3.36 -9.95
N LYS A 77 10.86 -4.56 -10.17
CA LYS A 77 9.74 -4.77 -11.09
C LYS A 77 8.41 -4.57 -10.37
N ILE A 78 7.52 -3.79 -10.97
CA ILE A 78 6.12 -3.68 -10.52
C ILE A 78 5.44 -5.03 -10.78
N ILE A 79 4.94 -5.65 -9.72
CA ILE A 79 4.22 -6.93 -9.78
C ILE A 79 2.72 -6.77 -9.51
N LYS A 80 2.31 -5.64 -8.92
CA LYS A 80 0.93 -5.18 -8.76
C LYS A 80 0.87 -3.66 -8.80
#